data_AF-A0A3M7C3D6-F1
#
_entry.id   AF-A0A3M7C3D6-F1
#
_cell.length_a   1.000
_cell.length_b   1.000
_cell.length_c   1.000
_cell.angle_alpha   90.00
_cell.angle_beta   90.00
_cell.angle_gamma   90.00
#
_symmetry.space_group_name_H-M   'P 1'
#
loop_
_entity.id
_entity.type
_entity.pdbx_description
1 polymer ?
#
loop_
_entity_poly.entity_id
_entity_poly.type
_entity_poly.pdbx_seq_one_letter_code
_entity_poly.pdbx_strand_id
1 'polypeptide(L)'
;MRLLSALLAITARAALNVVAGEEQVPLTSNTDHFDTPRNVAIIGAGAAGSSSAYHLAHFAREAGLPINITLFDRNSYIGGRSTTVNVHDDPAEPVELGASIFVAANQILLNATRDFNLSTTDDDDDDESSIPGPALAIWDGRSLLYQQTTGKSWWETAKLIWKYGLLSPLRTLNLKKSTIASFLDLYTSPIFPFDSLTHAAEQVGLRAATNVSGEAYLRTHGIRGDFGREVVQAATRVNYAQNLRWIHGLEAMVCLAADGAVAVKGGNWRVFDRMVEDAGTTRLLGREVVGLQEGRKGERGVEGGYTVLFRDSVTSVESGDAASSSSSSSSSSSSSSSSSSSSSSSSSSSSSSSS
;
A
#
# COMPACT_ATOMS: atom_id res chain seq x y z
N MET A 1 25.48 -11.01 -78.06
CA MET A 1 25.49 -10.75 -76.59
C MET A 1 25.70 -9.26 -76.29
N ARG A 2 24.78 -8.43 -76.79
CA ARG A 2 24.54 -7.05 -76.39
C ARG A 2 23.08 -7.06 -75.94
N LEU A 3 22.79 -6.82 -74.65
CA LEU A 3 21.47 -6.43 -74.10
C LEU A 3 21.33 -6.63 -72.57
N LEU A 4 22.36 -7.12 -71.84
CA LEU A 4 22.26 -7.23 -70.37
C LEU A 4 22.96 -6.10 -69.57
N SER A 5 23.74 -5.23 -70.20
CA SER A 5 24.53 -4.22 -69.49
C SER A 5 23.82 -2.86 -69.30
N ALA A 6 22.62 -2.68 -69.87
CA ALA A 6 21.92 -1.39 -69.89
C ALA A 6 20.79 -1.26 -68.86
N LEU A 7 20.32 -2.36 -68.24
CA LEU A 7 19.23 -2.30 -67.25
C LEU A 7 19.71 -2.18 -65.80
N LEU A 8 20.98 -2.46 -65.49
CA LEU A 8 21.52 -2.33 -64.12
C LEU A 8 22.01 -0.92 -63.78
N ALA A 9 22.14 -0.03 -64.78
CA ALA A 9 22.64 1.33 -64.59
C ALA A 9 21.54 2.36 -64.28
N ILE A 10 20.26 1.98 -64.38
CA ILE A 10 19.12 2.92 -64.19
C ILE A 10 18.50 2.80 -62.79
N THR A 11 18.65 1.67 -62.08
CA THR A 11 18.17 1.55 -60.69
C THR A 11 19.18 2.06 -59.64
N ALA A 12 20.46 2.18 -59.99
CA ALA A 12 21.49 2.72 -59.08
C ALA A 12 21.53 4.27 -59.02
N ARG A 13 20.85 4.98 -59.93
CA ARG A 13 20.80 6.45 -59.95
C ARG A 13 19.63 7.06 -59.14
N ALA A 14 18.66 6.25 -58.72
CA ALA A 14 17.64 6.67 -57.76
C ALA A 14 18.07 6.46 -56.29
N ALA A 15 19.18 5.77 -56.05
CA ALA A 15 19.73 5.49 -54.72
C ALA A 15 20.86 6.45 -54.29
N LEU A 16 21.14 7.52 -55.06
CA LEU A 16 22.28 8.41 -54.83
C LEU A 16 21.94 9.90 -54.66
N ASN A 17 20.68 10.24 -54.34
CA ASN A 17 20.27 11.64 -54.14
C ASN A 17 19.52 11.92 -52.81
N VAL A 18 19.68 11.09 -51.78
CA VAL A 18 19.27 11.45 -50.39
C VAL A 18 20.38 11.13 -49.39
N VAL A 19 21.62 11.45 -49.76
CA VAL A 19 22.73 11.66 -48.81
C VAL A 19 23.42 12.97 -49.23
N ALA A 20 22.62 14.02 -49.36
CA ALA A 20 23.09 15.39 -49.21
C ALA A 20 22.90 15.70 -47.74
N GLY A 21 24.03 15.99 -47.06
CA GLY A 21 24.13 16.00 -45.61
C GLY A 21 22.94 16.64 -44.92
N GLU A 22 22.38 15.90 -43.96
CA GLU A 22 21.86 16.57 -42.78
C GLU A 22 23.04 17.42 -42.28
N GLU A 23 22.90 18.74 -42.33
CA GLU A 23 23.75 19.62 -41.56
C GLU A 23 23.84 18.99 -40.17
N GLN A 24 25.07 18.77 -39.69
CA GLN A 24 25.27 18.46 -38.28
C GLN A 24 24.57 19.58 -37.52
N VAL A 25 23.36 19.31 -37.03
CA VAL A 25 22.70 20.14 -36.05
C VAL A 25 23.72 20.19 -34.93
N PRO A 26 24.35 21.35 -34.64
CA PRO A 26 25.23 21.42 -33.50
C PRO A 26 24.39 20.90 -32.34
N LEU A 27 24.95 20.00 -31.52
CA LEU A 27 24.45 19.78 -30.18
C LEU A 27 24.62 21.13 -29.47
N THR A 28 23.72 22.06 -29.76
CA THR A 28 23.38 23.14 -28.88
C THR A 28 22.87 22.38 -27.68
N SER A 29 23.75 22.22 -26.70
CA SER A 29 23.30 22.11 -25.33
C SER A 29 22.34 23.27 -25.20
N ASN A 30 21.04 22.97 -25.26
CA ASN A 30 20.01 23.94 -24.96
C ASN A 30 20.19 24.17 -23.46
N THR A 31 21.19 24.99 -23.11
CA THR A 31 21.47 25.51 -21.78
C THR A 31 20.46 26.62 -21.50
N ASP A 32 19.20 26.35 -21.80
CA ASP A 32 18.07 26.99 -21.15
C ASP A 32 18.05 26.43 -19.71
N HIS A 33 19.01 26.89 -18.92
CA HIS A 33 18.98 26.97 -17.46
C HIS A 33 18.44 25.74 -16.70
N PHE A 34 19.23 24.67 -16.61
CA PHE A 34 19.05 23.64 -15.57
C PHE A 34 20.14 23.66 -14.49
N ASP A 35 20.88 24.76 -14.34
CA ASP A 35 21.87 24.89 -13.25
C ASP A 35 21.22 25.01 -11.87
N THR A 36 19.95 25.40 -11.80
CA THR A 36 19.20 25.49 -10.54
C THR A 36 18.30 24.28 -10.33
N PRO A 37 18.51 23.48 -9.26
CA PRO A 37 17.63 22.36 -8.94
C PRO A 37 16.17 22.81 -8.76
N ARG A 38 15.22 22.03 -9.29
CA ARG A 38 13.80 22.28 -9.03
C ARG A 38 13.41 21.77 -7.65
N ASN A 39 12.81 22.64 -6.84
CA ASN A 39 12.33 22.26 -5.52
C ASN A 39 10.92 21.66 -5.61
N VAL A 40 10.74 20.46 -5.07
CA VAL A 40 9.48 19.72 -5.04
C VAL A 40 9.09 19.49 -3.59
N ALA A 41 7.88 19.90 -3.21
CA ALA A 41 7.29 19.57 -1.91
C ALA A 41 6.28 18.44 -2.07
N ILE A 42 6.43 17.37 -1.28
CA ILE A 42 5.48 16.26 -1.20
C ILE A 42 4.82 16.30 0.18
N ILE A 43 3.48 16.26 0.21
CA ILE A 43 2.70 16.37 1.44
C ILE A 43 2.10 15.00 1.77
N GLY A 44 2.56 14.41 2.87
CA GLY A 44 2.23 13.07 3.34
C GLY A 44 3.35 12.07 3.04
N ALA A 45 3.93 11.48 4.06
CA ALA A 45 4.94 10.41 4.04
C ALA A 45 4.31 9.01 4.17
N GLY A 46 3.07 8.84 3.71
CA GLY A 46 2.46 7.52 3.53
C GLY A 46 2.88 6.88 2.19
N ALA A 47 2.33 5.71 1.89
CA ALA A 47 2.64 4.94 0.68
C ALA A 47 2.71 5.78 -0.62
N ALA A 48 1.73 6.65 -0.85
CA ALA A 48 1.67 7.49 -2.04
C ALA A 48 2.81 8.51 -2.12
N GLY A 49 3.10 9.25 -1.04
CA GLY A 49 4.13 10.27 -1.05
C GLY A 49 5.54 9.70 -1.05
N SER A 50 5.77 8.63 -0.29
CA SER A 50 7.04 7.90 -0.30
C SER A 50 7.36 7.31 -1.68
N SER A 51 6.38 6.65 -2.32
CA SER A 51 6.55 6.10 -3.67
C SER A 51 6.71 7.22 -4.71
N SER A 52 5.98 8.33 -4.58
CA SER A 52 6.15 9.48 -5.46
C SER A 52 7.55 10.08 -5.35
N ALA A 53 8.09 10.24 -4.13
CA ALA A 53 9.44 10.74 -3.91
C ALA A 53 10.48 9.84 -4.57
N TYR A 54 10.37 8.54 -4.36
CA TYR A 54 11.28 7.53 -4.90
C TYR A 54 11.29 7.51 -6.44
N HIS A 55 10.13 7.34 -7.07
CA HIS A 55 10.06 7.29 -8.53
C HIS A 55 10.41 8.63 -9.18
N LEU A 56 10.01 9.76 -8.58
CA LEU A 56 10.37 11.08 -9.09
C LEU A 56 11.89 11.31 -9.03
N ALA A 57 12.54 10.98 -7.91
CA ALA A 57 13.99 11.07 -7.79
C ALA A 57 14.70 10.18 -8.81
N HIS A 58 14.22 8.96 -8.99
CA HIS A 58 14.75 8.00 -9.96
C HIS A 58 14.67 8.53 -11.39
N PHE A 59 13.47 8.90 -11.87
CA PHE A 59 13.29 9.38 -13.24
C PHE A 59 13.98 10.73 -13.49
N ALA A 60 14.04 11.62 -12.48
CA ALA A 60 14.78 12.87 -12.60
C ALA A 60 16.28 12.63 -12.77
N ARG A 61 16.85 11.66 -12.03
CA ARG A 61 18.25 11.25 -12.18
C ARG A 61 18.51 10.64 -13.56
N GLU A 62 17.64 9.79 -14.07
CA GLU A 62 17.74 9.23 -15.43
C GLU A 62 17.67 10.31 -16.52
N ALA A 63 16.82 11.32 -16.32
CA ALA A 63 16.67 12.44 -17.24
C ALA A 63 17.76 13.53 -17.07
N GLY A 64 18.67 13.40 -16.10
CA GLY A 64 19.67 14.42 -15.80
C GLY A 64 19.08 15.74 -15.26
N LEU A 65 17.89 15.69 -14.66
CA LEU A 65 17.19 16.85 -14.11
C LEU A 65 17.50 17.00 -12.61
N PRO A 66 18.21 18.05 -12.18
CA PRO A 66 18.48 18.26 -10.77
C PRO A 66 17.18 18.67 -10.05
N ILE A 67 16.81 17.93 -9.01
CA ILE A 67 15.65 18.22 -8.16
C ILE A 67 15.99 18.09 -6.68
N ASN A 68 15.32 18.87 -5.85
CA ASN A 68 15.37 18.77 -4.39
C ASN A 68 13.97 18.41 -3.88
N ILE A 69 13.81 17.25 -3.24
CA ILE A 69 12.53 16.81 -2.72
C ILE A 69 12.48 17.07 -1.21
N THR A 70 11.46 17.81 -0.76
CA THR A 70 11.11 17.94 0.66
C THR A 70 9.82 17.19 0.93
N LEU A 71 9.85 16.24 1.85
CA LEU A 71 8.73 15.41 2.25
C LEU A 71 8.19 15.88 3.61
N PHE A 72 6.94 16.33 3.65
CA PHE A 72 6.24 16.77 4.85
C PHE A 72 5.31 15.67 5.35
N ASP A 73 5.23 15.45 6.66
CA ASP A 73 4.13 14.70 7.27
C ASP A 73 3.84 15.23 8.67
N ARG A 74 2.55 15.23 9.06
CA ARG A 74 2.12 15.62 10.40
C ARG A 74 2.53 14.58 11.45
N ASN A 75 2.69 13.32 11.07
CA ASN A 75 3.18 12.26 11.92
C ASN A 75 4.70 12.36 12.01
N SER A 76 5.26 11.88 13.12
CA SER A 76 6.70 11.76 13.33
C SER A 76 7.33 10.53 12.64
N TYR A 77 6.55 9.77 11.87
CA TYR A 77 6.96 8.51 11.23
C TYR A 77 6.52 8.44 9.76
N ILE A 78 7.13 7.52 9.01
CA ILE A 78 6.83 7.21 7.60
C ILE A 78 5.95 5.97 7.52
N GLY A 79 5.09 5.89 6.50
CA GLY A 79 4.23 4.73 6.20
C GLY A 79 2.74 5.05 6.30
N GLY A 80 2.36 6.05 7.11
CA GLY A 80 0.98 6.52 7.24
C GLY A 80 0.04 5.42 7.73
N ARG A 81 -0.79 4.86 6.82
CA ARG A 81 -1.72 3.76 7.14
C ARG A 81 -1.06 2.38 7.19
N SER A 82 0.19 2.27 6.75
CA SER A 82 1.04 1.10 7.00
C SER A 82 1.94 1.45 8.17
N THR A 83 1.74 0.77 9.30
CA THR A 83 2.47 1.01 10.54
C THR A 83 2.21 -0.16 11.48
N THR A 84 3.12 -0.36 12.43
CA THR A 84 3.08 -1.48 13.37
C THR A 84 2.91 -1.02 14.80
N VAL A 85 2.31 -1.87 15.62
CA VAL A 85 2.36 -1.78 17.08
C VAL A 85 3.01 -3.03 17.63
N ASN A 86 3.67 -2.90 18.76
CA ASN A 86 4.31 -4.02 19.43
C ASN A 86 3.31 -4.69 20.35
N VAL A 87 3.05 -5.98 20.14
CA VAL A 87 2.19 -6.73 21.06
C VAL A 87 2.90 -6.84 22.40
N HIS A 88 2.18 -6.63 23.50
CA HIS A 88 2.74 -6.66 24.87
C HIS A 88 3.92 -5.71 25.10
N ASP A 89 4.01 -4.64 24.31
CA ASP A 89 5.15 -3.70 24.30
C ASP A 89 6.51 -4.37 23.96
N ASP A 90 6.49 -5.54 23.32
CA ASP A 90 7.70 -6.26 22.87
C ASP A 90 8.08 -5.88 21.42
N PRO A 91 9.22 -5.19 21.19
CA PRO A 91 9.69 -4.88 19.84
C PRO A 91 9.99 -6.09 18.96
N ALA A 92 10.12 -7.29 19.53
CA ALA A 92 10.27 -8.53 18.77
C ALA A 92 8.96 -9.02 18.13
N GLU A 93 7.80 -8.50 18.57
CA GLU A 93 6.47 -8.91 18.12
C GLU A 93 5.67 -7.74 17.49
N PRO A 94 6.16 -7.14 16.39
CA PRO A 94 5.42 -6.09 15.71
C PRO A 94 4.24 -6.66 14.91
N VAL A 95 3.06 -6.06 15.06
CA VAL A 95 1.84 -6.40 14.32
C VAL A 95 1.37 -5.19 13.50
N GLU A 96 1.03 -5.44 12.25
CA GLU A 96 0.50 -4.44 11.33
C GLU A 96 -0.88 -3.92 11.76
N LEU A 97 -1.03 -2.59 11.81
CA LEU A 97 -2.33 -1.93 12.01
C LEU A 97 -3.10 -1.76 10.69
N GLY A 98 -2.43 -1.83 9.54
CA GLY A 98 -3.03 -1.65 8.23
C GLY A 98 -2.06 -2.02 7.12
N ALA A 99 -2.58 -2.21 5.90
CA ALA A 99 -1.78 -2.68 4.76
C ALA A 99 -0.93 -3.92 5.13
N SER A 100 -1.55 -4.91 5.79
CA SER A 100 -0.85 -6.02 6.43
C SER A 100 -0.17 -7.00 5.46
N ILE A 101 -0.63 -7.05 4.22
CA ILE A 101 -0.14 -7.97 3.19
C ILE A 101 -0.11 -7.33 1.81
N PHE A 102 0.70 -7.89 0.92
CA PHE A 102 0.67 -7.65 -0.52
C PHE A 102 0.94 -8.96 -1.27
N VAL A 103 0.61 -9.04 -2.56
CA VAL A 103 0.72 -10.28 -3.35
C VAL A 103 1.66 -10.12 -4.54
N ALA A 104 1.97 -11.23 -5.22
CA ALA A 104 2.73 -11.31 -6.49
C ALA A 104 2.35 -10.22 -7.53
N ALA A 105 1.07 -9.87 -7.60
CA ALA A 105 0.57 -8.86 -8.54
C ALA A 105 1.01 -7.42 -8.17
N ASN A 106 1.38 -7.14 -6.92
CA ASN A 106 1.85 -5.84 -6.45
C ASN A 106 3.35 -5.66 -6.75
N GLN A 107 3.69 -5.63 -8.05
CA GLN A 107 5.09 -5.64 -8.52
C GLN A 107 5.94 -4.50 -7.95
N ILE A 108 5.37 -3.30 -7.74
CA ILE A 108 6.10 -2.17 -7.14
C ILE A 108 6.59 -2.51 -5.73
N LEU A 109 5.74 -3.11 -4.89
CA LEU A 109 6.11 -3.46 -3.52
C LEU A 109 7.09 -4.63 -3.50
N LEU A 110 6.85 -5.66 -4.31
CA LEU A 110 7.74 -6.84 -4.39
C LEU A 110 9.11 -6.53 -4.98
N ASN A 111 9.18 -5.65 -5.97
CA ASN A 111 10.48 -5.23 -6.49
C ASN A 111 11.20 -4.39 -5.44
N ALA A 112 10.50 -3.49 -4.74
CA ALA A 112 11.10 -2.73 -3.66
C ALA A 112 11.64 -3.60 -2.51
N THR A 113 10.96 -4.70 -2.15
CA THR A 113 11.53 -5.62 -1.15
C THR A 113 12.84 -6.24 -1.62
N ARG A 114 12.95 -6.61 -2.90
CA ARG A 114 14.19 -7.14 -3.49
C ARG A 114 15.28 -6.07 -3.58
N ASP A 115 14.94 -4.90 -4.12
CA ASP A 115 15.88 -3.79 -4.35
C ASP A 115 16.48 -3.28 -3.03
N PHE A 116 15.69 -3.28 -1.95
CA PHE A 116 16.13 -2.86 -0.62
C PHE A 116 16.56 -4.01 0.29
N ASN A 117 16.62 -5.24 -0.24
CA ASN A 117 16.99 -6.45 0.49
C ASN A 117 16.20 -6.62 1.82
N LEU A 118 14.88 -6.47 1.74
CA LEU A 118 13.94 -6.65 2.84
C LEU A 118 13.44 -8.09 2.86
N SER A 119 13.67 -8.80 3.96
CA SER A 119 13.12 -10.16 4.16
C SER A 119 11.60 -10.13 4.28
N THR A 120 10.97 -11.14 3.71
CA THR A 120 9.52 -11.35 3.70
C THR A 120 9.13 -12.61 4.48
N THR A 121 7.85 -12.73 4.81
CA THR A 121 7.30 -13.91 5.51
C THR A 121 7.41 -15.19 4.70
N ASP A 122 7.42 -15.11 3.37
CA ASP A 122 7.61 -16.27 2.48
C ASP A 122 9.04 -16.82 2.52
N ASP A 123 10.02 -16.04 3.01
CA ASP A 123 11.39 -16.55 3.19
C ASP A 123 11.50 -17.57 4.35
N ASP A 124 10.45 -17.72 5.16
CA ASP A 124 10.36 -18.65 6.31
C ASP A 124 9.51 -19.91 6.01
N ASP A 125 9.35 -20.26 4.73
CA ASP A 125 8.47 -21.32 4.18
C ASP A 125 8.81 -22.79 4.59
N ASP A 126 9.19 -23.04 5.86
CA ASP A 126 9.31 -24.39 6.43
C ASP A 126 8.27 -24.70 7.54
N ASP A 127 7.50 -23.72 8.03
CA ASP A 127 6.55 -23.97 9.12
C ASP A 127 5.10 -24.11 8.61
N GLU A 128 4.70 -25.36 8.40
CA GLU A 128 3.30 -25.78 8.32
C GLU A 128 2.57 -25.17 9.53
N SER A 129 1.56 -24.32 9.28
CA SER A 129 0.90 -23.53 10.32
C SER A 129 0.53 -24.40 11.52
N SER A 130 1.16 -24.14 12.67
CA SER A 130 0.99 -24.93 13.90
C SER A 130 -0.40 -24.81 14.54
N ILE A 131 -1.29 -24.02 13.92
CA ILE A 131 -2.66 -23.78 14.37
C ILE A 131 -3.58 -24.90 13.84
N PRO A 132 -4.13 -25.76 14.71
CA PRO A 132 -5.03 -26.82 14.30
C PRO A 132 -6.39 -26.26 13.84
N GLY A 133 -6.87 -26.66 12.66
CA GLY A 133 -8.20 -26.30 12.17
C GLY A 133 -8.30 -26.16 10.65
N PRO A 134 -9.49 -25.82 10.12
CA PRO A 134 -9.63 -25.47 8.71
C PRO A 134 -8.93 -24.13 8.43
N ALA A 135 -8.16 -24.07 7.35
CA ALA A 135 -7.49 -22.87 6.88
C ALA A 135 -8.48 -21.76 6.45
N LEU A 136 -9.70 -22.13 6.04
CA LEU A 136 -10.76 -21.18 5.68
C LEU A 136 -12.13 -21.70 6.10
N ALA A 137 -12.98 -20.80 6.59
CA ALA A 137 -14.38 -21.07 6.86
C ALA A 137 -15.27 -19.87 6.53
N ILE A 138 -16.50 -20.14 6.07
CA ILE A 138 -17.52 -19.12 5.80
C ILE A 138 -18.66 -19.30 6.81
N TRP A 139 -18.96 -18.26 7.57
CA TRP A 139 -20.03 -18.25 8.59
C TRP A 139 -21.11 -17.22 8.26
N ASP A 140 -22.38 -17.59 8.39
CA ASP A 140 -23.52 -16.74 8.03
C ASP A 140 -24.21 -16.07 9.23
N GLY A 141 -23.69 -16.24 10.44
CA GLY A 141 -24.36 -15.82 11.67
C GLY A 141 -25.01 -16.96 12.46
N ARG A 142 -25.22 -18.12 11.84
CA ARG A 142 -25.95 -19.26 12.42
C ARG A 142 -25.24 -20.60 12.22
N SER A 143 -24.57 -20.78 11.09
CA SER A 143 -23.97 -22.05 10.67
C SER A 143 -22.73 -21.83 9.79
N LEU A 144 -21.86 -22.84 9.73
CA LEU A 144 -20.73 -22.85 8.81
C LEU A 144 -21.20 -23.31 7.42
N LEU A 145 -21.13 -22.40 6.46
CA LEU A 145 -21.59 -22.57 5.08
C LEU A 145 -20.60 -23.34 4.20
N TYR A 146 -19.31 -23.19 4.49
CA TYR A 146 -18.20 -23.80 3.77
C TYR A 146 -16.96 -23.84 4.67
N GLN A 147 -16.15 -24.87 4.54
CA GLN A 147 -14.89 -25.04 5.27
C GLN A 147 -13.87 -25.68 4.32
N GLN A 148 -12.63 -25.22 4.40
CA GLN A 148 -11.51 -25.73 3.63
C GLN A 148 -10.33 -25.95 4.56
N THR A 149 -9.76 -27.15 4.54
CA THR A 149 -8.57 -27.54 5.29
C THR A 149 -7.30 -27.19 4.51
N THR A 150 -6.15 -27.17 5.20
CA THR A 150 -4.85 -26.77 4.63
C THR A 150 -4.43 -27.67 3.45
N GLY A 151 -4.82 -28.95 3.48
CA GLY A 151 -4.69 -29.85 2.34
C GLY A 151 -5.85 -29.66 1.36
N LYS A 152 -5.60 -28.99 0.23
CA LYS A 152 -6.58 -28.79 -0.87
C LYS A 152 -7.25 -30.11 -1.25
N SER A 153 -8.41 -30.41 -0.65
CA SER A 153 -9.08 -31.69 -0.86
C SER A 153 -10.05 -31.57 -2.02
N TRP A 154 -9.95 -32.49 -2.98
CA TRP A 154 -10.90 -32.59 -4.10
C TRP A 154 -12.36 -32.68 -3.61
N TRP A 155 -12.57 -33.19 -2.40
CA TRP A 155 -13.87 -33.28 -1.75
C TRP A 155 -14.45 -31.91 -1.34
N GLU A 156 -13.60 -30.95 -0.94
CA GLU A 156 -14.02 -29.59 -0.59
C GLU A 156 -14.44 -28.81 -1.85
N THR A 157 -13.65 -28.96 -2.92
CA THR A 157 -14.02 -28.45 -4.25
C THR A 157 -15.34 -29.06 -4.74
N ALA A 158 -15.55 -30.37 -4.54
CA ALA A 158 -16.81 -31.02 -4.89
C ALA A 158 -18.00 -30.48 -4.08
N LYS A 159 -17.86 -30.24 -2.76
CA LYS A 159 -18.90 -29.60 -1.94
C LYS A 159 -19.24 -28.19 -2.41
N LEU A 160 -18.22 -27.41 -2.78
CA LEU A 160 -18.40 -26.06 -3.29
C LEU A 160 -19.17 -26.07 -4.63
N ILE A 161 -18.79 -26.97 -5.54
CA ILE A 161 -19.50 -27.17 -6.82
C ILE A 161 -20.93 -27.67 -6.60
N TRP A 162 -21.14 -28.60 -5.67
CA TRP A 162 -22.47 -29.13 -5.38
C TRP A 162 -23.40 -28.05 -4.82
N LYS A 163 -22.91 -27.23 -3.90
CA LYS A 163 -23.71 -26.18 -3.26
C LYS A 163 -24.00 -25.01 -4.18
N TYR A 164 -23.00 -24.52 -4.91
CA TYR A 164 -23.11 -23.27 -5.67
C TYR A 164 -23.25 -23.46 -7.19
N GLY A 165 -23.20 -24.71 -7.66
CA GLY A 165 -23.08 -25.05 -9.06
C GLY A 165 -21.66 -24.80 -9.60
N LEU A 166 -21.29 -25.50 -10.67
CA LEU A 166 -19.96 -25.37 -11.29
C LEU A 166 -19.72 -24.01 -11.95
N LEU A 167 -20.77 -23.39 -12.51
CA LEU A 167 -20.63 -22.20 -13.34
C LEU A 167 -20.25 -20.94 -12.56
N SER A 168 -20.82 -20.73 -11.36
CA SER A 168 -20.56 -19.50 -10.59
C SER A 168 -19.11 -19.37 -10.10
N PRO A 169 -18.49 -20.41 -9.50
CA PRO A 169 -17.07 -20.38 -9.14
C PRO A 169 -16.15 -20.20 -10.36
N LEU A 170 -16.37 -20.95 -11.44
CA LEU A 170 -15.55 -20.84 -12.65
C LEU A 170 -15.64 -19.46 -13.30
N ARG A 171 -16.85 -18.90 -13.43
CA ARG A 171 -17.05 -17.54 -13.95
C ARG A 171 -16.36 -16.51 -13.07
N THR A 172 -16.43 -16.67 -11.75
CA THR A 172 -15.77 -15.75 -10.81
C THR A 172 -14.25 -15.82 -10.93
N LEU A 173 -13.66 -17.02 -11.04
CA LEU A 173 -12.22 -17.17 -11.25
C LEU A 173 -11.76 -16.53 -12.56
N ASN A 174 -12.50 -16.74 -13.65
CA ASN A 174 -12.17 -16.13 -14.94
C ASN A 174 -12.33 -14.61 -14.90
N LEU A 175 -13.41 -14.10 -14.29
CA LEU A 175 -13.66 -12.67 -14.14
C LEU A 175 -12.60 -11.99 -13.27
N LYS A 176 -12.18 -12.64 -12.18
CA LYS A 176 -11.03 -12.21 -11.36
C LYS A 176 -9.80 -12.06 -12.24
N LYS A 177 -9.39 -13.14 -12.92
CA LYS A 177 -8.18 -13.16 -13.75
C LYS A 177 -8.20 -12.08 -14.82
N SER A 178 -9.29 -11.94 -15.57
CA SER A 178 -9.39 -10.91 -16.61
C SER A 178 -9.35 -9.50 -16.04
N THR A 179 -10.04 -9.25 -14.92
CA THR A 179 -10.07 -7.93 -14.28
C THR A 179 -8.68 -7.54 -13.74
N ILE A 180 -7.95 -8.47 -13.13
CA ILE A 180 -6.57 -8.25 -12.66
C ILE A 180 -5.62 -8.05 -13.84
N ALA A 181 -5.76 -8.81 -14.92
CA ALA A 181 -4.94 -8.61 -16.13
C ALA A 181 -5.12 -7.19 -16.69
N SER A 182 -6.37 -6.75 -16.87
CA SER A 182 -6.68 -5.37 -17.28
C SER A 182 -6.11 -4.31 -16.32
N PHE A 183 -6.09 -4.59 -15.01
CA PHE A 183 -5.46 -3.70 -14.04
C PHE A 183 -3.94 -3.62 -14.20
N LEU A 184 -3.27 -4.75 -14.44
CA LEU A 184 -1.83 -4.79 -14.65
C LEU A 184 -1.42 -4.14 -15.97
N ASP A 185 -2.27 -4.16 -16.99
CA ASP A 185 -2.03 -3.47 -18.26
C ASP A 185 -1.87 -1.95 -18.09
N LEU A 186 -2.38 -1.34 -16.99
CA LEU A 186 -2.13 0.06 -16.67
C LEU A 186 -0.66 0.41 -16.48
N TYR A 187 0.18 -0.58 -16.16
CA TYR A 187 1.59 -0.41 -15.84
C TYR A 187 2.51 -0.81 -17.00
N THR A 188 1.96 -1.25 -18.14
CA THR A 188 2.73 -1.72 -19.29
C THR A 188 2.57 -0.78 -20.49
N SER A 189 3.55 -0.80 -21.39
CA SER A 189 3.44 -0.11 -22.68
C SER A 189 2.38 -0.80 -23.55
N PRO A 190 1.52 -0.06 -24.29
CA PRO A 190 1.58 1.38 -24.54
C PRO A 190 0.75 2.25 -23.58
N ILE A 191 0.15 1.66 -22.53
CA ILE A 191 -0.74 2.40 -21.61
C ILE A 191 0.06 3.29 -20.67
N PHE A 192 1.16 2.78 -20.13
CA PHE A 192 2.09 3.55 -19.29
C PHE A 192 3.24 4.12 -20.14
N PRO A 193 3.62 5.40 -19.93
CA PRO A 193 3.00 6.39 -19.04
C PRO A 193 1.68 6.95 -19.60
N PHE A 194 0.74 7.31 -18.73
CA PHE A 194 -0.51 7.96 -19.11
C PHE A 194 -0.63 9.37 -18.51
N ASP A 195 -1.16 10.30 -19.30
CA ASP A 195 -1.47 11.68 -18.85
C ASP A 195 -2.75 11.75 -18.01
N SER A 196 -3.64 10.77 -18.20
CA SER A 196 -4.93 10.70 -17.51
C SER A 196 -5.22 9.27 -17.08
N LEU A 197 -5.25 9.05 -15.76
CA LEU A 197 -5.64 7.76 -15.18
C LEU A 197 -7.06 7.35 -15.61
N THR A 198 -7.97 8.32 -15.75
CA THR A 198 -9.34 8.06 -16.21
C THR A 198 -9.35 7.49 -17.63
N HIS A 199 -8.57 8.08 -18.54
CA HIS A 199 -8.49 7.61 -19.92
C HIS A 199 -7.76 6.25 -20.00
N ALA A 200 -6.66 6.07 -19.27
CA ALA A 200 -5.95 4.79 -19.21
C ALA A 200 -6.86 3.67 -18.70
N ALA A 201 -7.61 3.90 -17.61
CA ALA A 201 -8.58 2.96 -17.07
C ALA A 201 -9.72 2.64 -18.06
N GLU A 202 -10.09 3.59 -18.93
CA GLU A 202 -11.03 3.34 -20.02
C GLU A 202 -10.44 2.44 -21.10
N GLN A 203 -9.20 2.72 -21.53
CA GLN A 203 -8.50 1.95 -22.56
C GLN A 203 -8.33 0.47 -22.18
N VAL A 204 -8.02 0.19 -20.91
CA VAL A 204 -7.91 -1.20 -20.41
C VAL A 204 -9.26 -1.82 -20.01
N GLY A 205 -10.37 -1.11 -20.22
CA GLY A 205 -11.73 -1.62 -19.98
C GLY A 205 -12.18 -1.65 -18.51
N LEU A 206 -11.44 -1.04 -17.59
CA LEU A 206 -11.76 -1.05 -16.16
C LEU A 206 -12.98 -0.20 -15.78
N ARG A 207 -13.41 0.74 -16.64
CA ARG A 207 -14.63 1.54 -16.39
C ARG A 207 -15.87 0.68 -16.16
N ALA A 208 -15.97 -0.46 -16.83
CA ALA A 208 -17.09 -1.38 -16.63
C ALA A 208 -17.12 -1.99 -15.21
N ALA A 209 -15.96 -2.10 -14.57
CA ALA A 209 -15.80 -2.65 -13.23
C ALA A 209 -15.85 -1.57 -12.13
N THR A 210 -15.43 -0.33 -12.42
CA THR A 210 -15.41 0.75 -11.41
C THR A 210 -16.70 1.55 -11.33
N ASN A 211 -17.51 1.61 -12.41
CA ASN A 211 -18.75 2.40 -12.45
C ASN A 211 -19.98 1.69 -11.88
N VAL A 212 -19.85 0.44 -11.42
CA VAL A 212 -20.96 -0.35 -10.90
C VAL A 212 -20.57 -1.01 -9.58
N SER A 213 -21.56 -1.35 -8.77
CA SER A 213 -21.33 -2.14 -7.56
C SER A 213 -20.82 -3.54 -7.90
N GLY A 214 -20.11 -4.18 -6.95
CA GLY A 214 -19.64 -5.55 -7.07
C GLY A 214 -20.77 -6.53 -7.34
N GLU A 215 -21.92 -6.32 -6.69
CA GLU A 215 -23.12 -7.12 -6.95
C GLU A 215 -23.61 -7.00 -8.40
N ALA A 216 -23.70 -5.77 -8.93
CA ALA A 216 -24.10 -5.55 -10.32
C ALA A 216 -23.06 -6.12 -11.29
N TYR A 217 -21.78 -5.96 -11.00
CA TYR A 217 -20.68 -6.46 -11.81
C TYR A 217 -20.71 -7.98 -11.94
N LEU A 218 -20.84 -8.70 -10.82
CA LEU A 218 -20.97 -10.16 -10.77
C LEU A 218 -22.19 -10.64 -11.58
N ARG A 219 -23.35 -9.99 -11.38
CA ARG A 219 -24.61 -10.36 -12.04
C ARG A 219 -24.55 -10.20 -13.56
N THR A 220 -23.95 -9.12 -14.05
CA THR A 220 -23.76 -8.88 -15.49
C THR A 220 -22.86 -9.94 -16.13
N HIS A 221 -21.92 -10.50 -15.37
CA HIS A 221 -21.04 -11.60 -15.81
C HIS A 221 -21.61 -13.00 -15.51
N GLY A 222 -22.92 -13.09 -15.22
CA GLY A 222 -23.61 -14.35 -15.05
C GLY A 222 -23.26 -15.10 -13.75
N ILE A 223 -22.66 -14.43 -12.77
CA ILE A 223 -22.47 -14.96 -11.42
C ILE A 223 -23.73 -14.61 -10.63
N ARG A 224 -24.59 -15.60 -10.45
CA ARG A 224 -25.92 -15.46 -9.85
C ARG A 224 -26.07 -16.41 -8.66
N GLY A 225 -27.10 -16.17 -7.87
CA GLY A 225 -27.45 -16.99 -6.72
C GLY A 225 -26.54 -16.72 -5.51
N ASP A 226 -26.49 -17.71 -4.62
CA ASP A 226 -25.92 -17.55 -3.29
C ASP A 226 -24.40 -17.40 -3.28
N PHE A 227 -23.70 -17.83 -4.35
CA PHE A 227 -22.24 -17.75 -4.43
C PHE A 227 -21.70 -16.33 -4.22
N GLY A 228 -22.30 -15.33 -4.88
CA GLY A 228 -21.90 -13.94 -4.70
C GLY A 228 -22.10 -13.48 -3.26
N ARG A 229 -23.28 -13.74 -2.69
CA ARG A 229 -23.63 -13.32 -1.33
C ARG A 229 -22.84 -14.03 -0.23
N GLU A 230 -22.56 -15.32 -0.40
CA GLU A 230 -21.96 -16.16 0.65
C GLU A 230 -20.45 -16.22 0.54
N VAL A 231 -19.89 -16.29 -0.68
CA VAL A 231 -18.45 -16.43 -0.89
C VAL A 231 -17.80 -15.08 -1.18
N VAL A 232 -18.24 -14.39 -2.23
CA VAL A 232 -17.56 -13.16 -2.65
C VAL A 232 -17.77 -12.04 -1.63
N GLN A 233 -18.98 -11.86 -1.10
CA GLN A 233 -19.23 -10.85 -0.08
C GLN A 233 -18.52 -11.14 1.25
N ALA A 234 -18.33 -12.41 1.61
CA ALA A 234 -17.55 -12.75 2.80
C ALA A 234 -16.11 -12.25 2.62
N ALA A 235 -15.50 -12.47 1.45
CA ALA A 235 -14.19 -11.94 1.13
C ALA A 235 -14.16 -10.41 1.20
N THR A 236 -15.12 -9.71 0.59
CA THR A 236 -15.13 -8.22 0.57
C THR A 236 -15.29 -7.62 1.95
N ARG A 237 -16.02 -8.28 2.85
CA ARG A 237 -16.14 -7.85 4.25
C ARG A 237 -14.83 -8.04 5.02
N VAL A 238 -14.13 -9.14 4.80
CA VAL A 238 -12.84 -9.39 5.45
C VAL A 238 -11.80 -8.35 5.03
N ASN A 239 -11.73 -8.01 3.73
CA ASN A 239 -10.68 -7.13 3.22
C ASN A 239 -11.03 -5.64 3.31
N TYR A 240 -12.30 -5.27 3.15
CA TYR A 240 -12.72 -3.87 2.98
C TYR A 240 -13.85 -3.44 3.90
N ALA A 241 -14.37 -4.34 4.75
CA ALA A 241 -15.55 -4.09 5.58
C ALA A 241 -16.78 -3.62 4.79
N GLN A 242 -16.86 -3.98 3.49
CA GLN A 242 -17.92 -3.53 2.59
C GLN A 242 -18.72 -4.69 2.00
N ASN A 243 -20.03 -4.45 1.84
CA ASN A 243 -20.93 -5.35 1.14
C ASN A 243 -20.82 -5.17 -0.38
N LEU A 244 -21.15 -6.23 -1.13
CA LEU A 244 -21.13 -6.21 -2.59
C LEU A 244 -22.01 -5.13 -3.22
N ARG A 245 -23.08 -4.71 -2.53
CA ARG A 245 -23.96 -3.65 -2.99
C ARG A 245 -23.30 -2.26 -2.98
N TRP A 246 -22.20 -2.10 -2.26
CA TRP A 246 -21.54 -0.81 -2.02
C TRP A 246 -20.12 -0.73 -2.58
N ILE A 247 -19.35 -1.80 -2.46
CA ILE A 247 -18.01 -1.88 -3.05
C ILE A 247 -18.12 -1.91 -4.58
N HIS A 248 -17.17 -1.33 -5.30
CA HIS A 248 -17.22 -1.37 -6.77
C HIS A 248 -16.72 -2.72 -7.31
N GLY A 249 -17.06 -3.04 -8.56
CA GLY A 249 -16.72 -4.31 -9.21
C GLY A 249 -15.23 -4.64 -9.25
N LEU A 250 -14.37 -3.65 -9.53
CA LEU A 250 -12.91 -3.85 -9.52
C LEU A 250 -12.41 -4.30 -8.14
N GLU A 251 -12.76 -3.60 -7.05
CA GLU A 251 -12.35 -3.98 -5.69
C GLU A 251 -12.93 -5.34 -5.27
N ALA A 252 -14.17 -5.65 -5.68
CA ALA A 252 -14.74 -6.98 -5.44
C ALA A 252 -13.89 -8.10 -6.09
N MET A 253 -13.28 -7.85 -7.25
CA MET A 253 -12.39 -8.82 -7.90
C MET A 253 -10.99 -8.85 -7.29
N VAL A 254 -10.42 -7.68 -6.95
CA VAL A 254 -9.14 -7.56 -6.25
C VAL A 254 -9.17 -8.28 -4.90
N CYS A 255 -10.29 -8.21 -4.20
CA CYS A 255 -10.52 -8.93 -2.95
C CYS A 255 -10.30 -10.45 -3.05
N LEU A 256 -10.52 -11.05 -4.22
CA LEU A 256 -10.37 -12.48 -4.46
C LEU A 256 -8.95 -12.85 -4.93
N ALA A 257 -8.05 -11.87 -5.03
CA ALA A 257 -6.70 -12.01 -5.54
C ALA A 257 -5.64 -11.99 -4.43
N ALA A 258 -5.99 -12.43 -3.22
CA ALA A 258 -5.09 -12.50 -2.06
C ALA A 258 -4.22 -13.77 -2.01
N ASP A 259 -4.20 -14.58 -3.07
CA ASP A 259 -3.39 -15.81 -3.14
C ASP A 259 -1.89 -15.48 -3.11
N GLY A 260 -1.12 -16.13 -2.23
CA GLY A 260 0.32 -15.87 -2.09
C GLY A 260 0.63 -14.50 -1.48
N ALA A 261 -0.13 -14.15 -0.44
CA ALA A 261 0.04 -12.93 0.31
C ALA A 261 1.29 -12.99 1.20
N VAL A 262 2.11 -11.96 1.11
CA VAL A 262 3.38 -11.84 1.82
C VAL A 262 3.38 -10.54 2.63
N ALA A 263 4.23 -10.47 3.65
CA ALA A 263 4.53 -9.26 4.40
C ALA A 263 6.04 -9.10 4.61
N VAL A 264 6.51 -7.87 4.82
CA VAL A 264 7.89 -7.58 5.21
C VAL A 264 8.07 -7.87 6.69
N LYS A 265 9.11 -8.61 7.05
CA LYS A 265 9.44 -8.87 8.46
C LYS A 265 9.69 -7.56 9.20
N GLY A 266 9.05 -7.38 10.34
CA GLY A 266 9.13 -6.15 11.15
C GLY A 266 8.31 -4.97 10.61
N GLY A 267 7.56 -5.15 9.51
CA GLY A 267 6.56 -4.20 9.04
C GLY A 267 6.75 -3.74 7.60
N ASN A 268 5.64 -3.65 6.86
CA ASN A 268 5.50 -3.17 5.49
C ASN A 268 5.84 -1.69 5.35
N TRP A 269 5.71 -0.90 6.42
CA TRP A 269 6.10 0.51 6.42
C TRP A 269 7.58 0.72 6.05
N ARG A 270 8.43 -0.29 6.30
CA ARG A 270 9.85 -0.30 5.97
C ARG A 270 10.11 -0.15 4.47
N VAL A 271 9.20 -0.61 3.61
CA VAL A 271 9.28 -0.38 2.16
C VAL A 271 9.26 1.12 1.87
N PHE A 272 8.33 1.84 2.50
CA PHE A 272 8.15 3.27 2.29
C PHE A 272 9.27 4.10 2.93
N ASP A 273 9.80 3.67 4.07
CA ASP A 273 10.97 4.31 4.68
C ASP A 273 12.21 4.19 3.79
N ARG A 274 12.46 3.00 3.22
CA ARG A 274 13.58 2.78 2.28
C ARG A 274 13.42 3.56 0.97
N MET A 275 12.20 3.66 0.44
CA MET A 275 11.91 4.53 -0.71
C MET A 275 12.29 6.00 -0.44
N VAL A 276 11.94 6.51 0.74
CA VAL A 276 12.24 7.90 1.16
C VAL A 276 13.74 8.11 1.39
N GLU A 277 14.43 7.09 1.89
CA GLU A 277 15.89 7.08 2.07
C GLU A 277 16.64 7.11 0.74
N ASP A 278 16.32 6.20 -0.19
CA ASP A 278 16.96 6.14 -1.51
C ASP A 278 16.75 7.42 -2.32
N ALA A 279 15.56 8.03 -2.21
CA ALA A 279 15.23 9.29 -2.86
C ALA A 279 16.06 10.49 -2.36
N GLY A 280 16.80 10.37 -1.26
CA GLY A 280 17.60 11.46 -0.68
C GLY A 280 16.75 12.65 -0.22
N THR A 281 15.50 12.42 0.19
CA THR A 281 14.58 13.50 0.54
C THR A 281 14.99 14.25 1.82
N THR A 282 14.73 15.55 1.84
CA THR A 282 14.67 16.31 3.10
C THR A 282 13.37 15.95 3.82
N ARG A 283 13.48 15.36 5.01
CA ARG A 283 12.33 14.86 5.78
C ARG A 283 11.90 15.90 6.81
N LEU A 284 10.69 16.43 6.65
CA LEU A 284 10.03 17.32 7.61
C LEU A 284 8.83 16.60 8.24
N LEU A 285 9.14 15.58 9.05
CA LEU A 285 8.16 14.84 9.85
C LEU A 285 7.76 15.62 11.10
N GLY A 286 6.59 15.33 11.65
CA GLY A 286 5.99 16.12 12.73
C GLY A 286 5.62 17.55 12.31
N ARG A 287 5.51 17.80 10.99
CA ARG A 287 5.16 19.11 10.43
C ARG A 287 3.84 19.01 9.69
N GLU A 288 2.81 19.63 10.26
CA GLU A 288 1.50 19.70 9.62
C GLU A 288 1.48 20.85 8.61
N VAL A 289 1.29 20.52 7.33
CA VAL A 289 1.03 21.52 6.29
C VAL A 289 -0.37 22.07 6.46
N VAL A 290 -0.49 23.39 6.61
CA VAL A 290 -1.76 24.10 6.87
C VAL A 290 -2.22 24.93 5.68
N GLY A 291 -1.37 25.12 4.68
CA GLY A 291 -1.74 25.87 3.49
C GLY A 291 -0.64 25.97 2.44
N LEU A 292 -1.04 26.43 1.26
CA LEU A 292 -0.15 26.76 0.15
C LEU A 292 -0.39 28.21 -0.24
N GLN A 293 0.69 28.96 -0.47
CA GLN A 293 0.63 30.32 -0.98
C GLN A 293 1.27 30.35 -2.37
N GLU A 294 0.52 30.81 -3.37
CA GLU A 294 1.03 30.99 -4.72
C GLU A 294 1.97 32.20 -4.77
N GLY A 295 3.17 32.01 -5.30
CA GLY A 295 4.13 33.05 -5.58
C GLY A 295 3.64 33.91 -6.74
N ARG A 296 3.73 35.24 -6.61
CA ARG A 296 3.38 36.15 -7.71
C ARG A 296 4.30 35.88 -8.91
N LYS A 297 3.73 35.72 -10.11
CA LYS A 297 4.50 35.72 -11.36
C LYS A 297 5.30 37.02 -11.45
N GLY A 298 6.62 36.91 -11.45
CA GLY A 298 7.50 38.06 -11.67
C GLY A 298 7.44 38.54 -13.11
N GLU A 299 7.85 39.79 -13.36
CA GLU A 299 7.86 40.45 -14.69
C GLU A 299 8.75 39.75 -15.76
N ARG A 300 9.46 38.67 -15.39
CA ARG A 300 10.37 37.91 -16.26
C ARG A 300 9.91 36.47 -16.59
N GLY A 301 8.62 36.17 -16.51
CA GLY A 301 8.08 34.91 -17.03
C GLY A 301 8.49 33.64 -16.27
N VAL A 302 9.10 33.75 -15.08
CA VAL A 302 9.31 32.62 -14.18
C VAL A 302 7.94 32.21 -13.62
N GLU A 303 7.54 30.96 -13.84
CA GLU A 303 6.30 30.40 -13.28
C GLU A 303 6.25 30.66 -11.77
N GLY A 304 5.10 31.12 -11.27
CA GLY A 304 4.90 31.34 -9.85
C GLY A 304 5.03 30.02 -9.10
N GLY A 305 6.06 29.87 -8.28
CA GLY A 305 6.21 28.71 -7.40
C GLY A 305 5.22 28.73 -6.24
N TYR A 306 5.22 27.69 -5.41
CA TYR A 306 4.40 27.64 -4.19
C TYR A 306 5.28 27.78 -2.94
N THR A 307 4.79 28.51 -1.94
CA THR A 307 5.33 28.49 -0.58
C THR A 307 4.45 27.60 0.29
N VAL A 308 5.05 26.61 0.94
CA VAL A 308 4.36 25.68 1.84
C VAL A 308 4.30 26.28 3.24
N LEU A 309 3.10 26.45 3.78
CA LEU A 309 2.87 26.91 5.15
C LEU A 309 2.66 25.68 6.03
N PHE A 310 3.45 25.55 7.11
CA PHE A 310 3.38 24.42 8.02
C PHE A 310 3.65 24.84 9.47
N ARG A 311 3.26 23.99 10.42
CA ARG A 311 3.48 24.17 11.86
C ARG A 311 3.95 22.87 12.50
N ASP A 312 4.49 22.97 13.71
CA ASP A 312 4.71 21.78 14.55
C ASP A 312 3.39 21.05 14.79
N SER A 313 3.41 19.74 14.57
CA SER A 313 2.29 18.85 14.88
C SER A 313 2.28 18.60 16.39
N VAL A 314 1.15 18.85 17.04
CA VAL A 314 0.96 18.50 18.45
C VAL A 314 0.58 17.02 18.51
N THR A 315 1.55 16.13 18.40
CA THR A 315 1.36 14.74 18.84
C THR A 315 1.53 14.69 20.33
N SER A 316 0.43 14.60 21.07
CA SER A 316 0.43 14.24 22.49
C SER A 316 1.08 12.86 22.62
N VAL A 317 2.37 12.83 22.95
CA VAL A 317 2.98 11.62 23.50
C VAL A 317 2.46 11.55 24.93
N GLU A 318 1.47 10.70 25.20
CA GLU A 318 1.26 10.24 26.57
C GLU A 318 2.50 9.42 26.95
N SER A 319 3.52 10.12 27.45
CA SER A 319 4.58 9.49 28.20
C SER A 319 3.94 8.95 29.48
N GLY A 320 3.78 7.63 29.57
CA GLY A 320 3.54 6.97 30.84
C GLY A 320 4.70 7.29 31.77
N ASP A 321 4.49 8.25 32.66
CA ASP A 321 5.46 8.60 33.70
C ASP A 321 5.68 7.36 34.58
N ALA A 322 6.83 6.74 34.38
CA ALA A 322 7.41 5.82 35.34
C ALA A 322 7.63 6.61 36.63
N ALA A 323 6.81 6.32 37.64
CA ALA A 323 7.04 6.78 39.00
C ALA A 323 8.41 6.27 39.47
N SER A 324 9.41 7.14 39.41
CA SER A 324 10.70 6.93 40.02
C SER A 324 10.53 6.92 41.54
N SER A 325 10.52 5.74 42.14
CA SER A 325 10.69 5.58 43.58
C SER A 325 12.12 5.96 43.95
N SER A 326 12.33 7.20 44.37
CA SER A 326 13.57 7.62 45.02
C SER A 326 13.57 7.12 46.45
N SER A 327 14.42 6.13 46.73
CA SER A 327 14.85 5.76 48.07
C SER A 327 15.62 6.91 48.72
N SER A 328 15.12 7.43 49.83
CA SER A 328 15.89 8.26 50.76
C SER A 328 15.87 7.62 52.14
N SER A 329 17.00 7.01 52.50
CA SER A 329 17.36 6.60 53.84
C SER A 329 17.69 7.80 54.72
N SER A 330 17.08 7.92 55.90
CA SER A 330 17.70 8.62 57.03
C SER A 330 17.12 8.18 58.38
N SER A 331 17.96 7.43 59.10
CA SER A 331 18.28 7.53 60.54
C SER A 331 17.17 7.71 61.59
N SER A 332 17.14 6.72 62.48
CA SER A 332 16.58 6.68 63.82
C SER A 332 17.01 7.85 64.74
N SER A 333 16.06 8.35 65.54
CA SER A 333 16.32 8.74 66.93
C SER A 333 15.04 8.72 67.77
N SER A 334 15.22 8.24 68.99
CA SER A 334 14.25 7.96 70.05
C SER A 334 13.75 9.20 70.79
N SER A 335 12.50 9.20 71.27
CA SER A 335 12.14 9.50 72.67
C SER A 335 10.63 9.46 72.95
N SER A 336 10.25 8.53 73.84
CA SER A 336 9.32 8.59 74.99
C SER A 336 8.08 9.52 75.06
N SER A 337 7.03 8.89 75.61
CA SER A 337 5.90 9.41 76.43
C SER A 337 4.71 9.99 75.64
N SER A 338 3.43 9.78 75.96
CA SER A 338 2.76 9.19 77.13
C SER A 338 1.29 8.84 76.78
N SER A 339 0.77 7.82 77.46
CA SER A 339 -0.62 7.56 77.88
C SER A 339 -1.81 8.24 77.16
N SER A 340 -2.75 7.41 76.68
CA SER A 340 -4.09 7.34 77.29
C SER A 340 -4.91 6.18 76.73
N SER A 341 -5.43 5.37 77.65
CA SER A 341 -6.39 4.30 77.53
C SER A 341 -7.76 4.72 76.99
N SER A 342 -8.39 3.88 76.16
CA SER A 342 -9.80 3.52 76.35
C SER A 342 -10.17 2.27 75.55
N SER A 343 -10.78 1.37 76.29
CA SER A 343 -11.31 0.05 75.97
C SER A 343 -12.74 0.12 75.42
N SER A 344 -13.08 -0.76 74.48
CA SER A 344 -14.40 -1.44 74.35
C SER A 344 -14.43 -2.20 73.00
N SER A 345 -14.21 -3.52 72.98
CA SER A 345 -15.24 -4.58 72.97
C SER A 345 -15.89 -4.80 71.58
N SER A 346 -15.56 -5.93 70.93
CA SER A 346 -16.46 -7.06 70.55
C SER A 346 -17.64 -6.68 69.62
N SER A 347 -17.99 -7.36 68.53
CA SER A 347 -17.87 -8.78 68.18
C SER A 347 -18.36 -8.98 66.73
N SER A 348 -17.76 -9.99 66.09
CA SER A 348 -18.23 -10.90 65.04
C SER A 348 -19.67 -10.90 64.50
N SER A 349 -19.74 -11.39 63.25
CA SER A 349 -20.78 -12.18 62.52
C SER A 349 -21.45 -11.42 61.36
N SER A 350 -21.19 -11.72 60.07
CA SER A 350 -21.36 -12.94 59.24
C SER A 350 -22.78 -13.14 58.70
N SER A 351 -22.86 -13.70 57.47
CA SER A 351 -24.03 -14.17 56.67
C SER A 351 -24.75 -13.09 55.83
N SER A 352 -24.60 -13.08 54.49
CA SER A 352 -25.37 -13.80 53.44
C SER A 352 -26.86 -13.39 53.44
N SER A 353 -27.58 -13.12 52.34
CA SER A 353 -27.62 -13.76 51.02
C SER A 353 -28.60 -12.95 50.11
N SER A 354 -28.40 -13.06 48.80
CA SER A 354 -29.43 -13.24 47.75
C SER A 354 -30.61 -12.27 47.60
N SER A 355 -30.69 -11.64 46.43
CA SER A 355 -31.69 -11.93 45.38
C SER A 355 -31.20 -11.43 44.03
#